data_AF-A0A8S9WER7-F1
#
_entry.id   AF-A0A8S9WER7-F1
#
_cell.length_a   1.000
_cell.length_b   1.000
_cell.length_c   1.000
_cell.angle_alpha   90.00
_cell.angle_beta   90.00
_cell.angle_gamma   90.00
#
_symmetry.space_group_name_H-M   'P 1'
#
loop_
_entity.id
_entity.type
_entity.pdbx_description
1 polymer ?
#
loop_
_entity_poly.entity_id
_entity_poly.type
_entity_poly.pdbx_seq_one_letter_code
_entity_poly.pdbx_strand_id
1 'polypeptide(L)'
;MQNYGTGTISISFDSSVVHVNSVTSGPYSTVVDWNASNTAGTVIISAWNIDGVSGDFIFANVTFLAVGTGSTPLNLTVTTLKDIYYETIPTRTENGSYSFKSSLFDTGTGTYPSIAGTHYGCFTPKRNITVRQIYTYPCAGTGGHSESVIFCDYETGEIEIDVSCDGYQDDYHNITISPPVELLKDRVYNYTIRTWSYPQVIHQTELETDDGTINCTNFIDINRRWYNGWIPAITLF
;
A
#
# COMPACT_ATOMS: atom_id res chain seq x y z
N MET A 1 9.38 -12.55 -30.45
CA MET A 1 10.51 -11.82 -31.08
C MET A 1 11.29 -12.76 -32.01
N GLN A 2 12.08 -12.28 -32.98
CA GLN A 2 12.94 -13.15 -33.82
C GLN A 2 14.39 -12.68 -33.78
N ASN A 3 15.32 -13.62 -33.53
CA ASN A 3 16.78 -13.46 -33.54
C ASN A 3 17.32 -12.23 -32.80
N TYR A 4 16.78 -11.91 -31.62
CA TYR A 4 17.24 -10.80 -30.77
C TYR A 4 18.76 -10.84 -30.59
N GLY A 5 19.43 -9.78 -31.03
CA GLY A 5 20.87 -9.61 -30.95
C GLY A 5 21.28 -8.61 -29.87
N THR A 6 20.67 -7.43 -29.85
CA THR A 6 20.96 -6.39 -28.85
C THR A 6 19.79 -5.44 -28.65
N GLY A 7 19.70 -4.85 -27.46
CA GLY A 7 18.75 -3.79 -27.20
C GLY A 7 19.15 -2.86 -26.08
N THR A 8 18.59 -1.66 -26.13
CA THR A 8 18.62 -0.67 -25.05
C THR A 8 17.19 -0.26 -24.76
N ILE A 9 16.73 -0.56 -23.54
CA ILE A 9 15.38 -0.26 -23.05
C ILE A 9 15.52 0.57 -21.78
N SER A 10 14.68 1.58 -21.63
CA SER A 10 14.55 2.35 -20.40
C SER A 10 13.20 2.15 -19.74
N ILE A 11 13.19 2.30 -18.41
CA ILE A 11 12.00 2.29 -17.57
C ILE A 11 11.94 3.62 -16.84
N SER A 12 10.81 4.33 -16.94
CA SER A 12 10.53 5.48 -16.07
C SER A 12 9.58 5.09 -14.94
N PHE A 13 9.82 5.63 -13.76
CA PHE A 13 9.08 5.39 -12.51
C PHE A 13 9.03 6.67 -11.66
N ASP A 14 8.14 6.70 -10.68
CA ASP A 14 8.08 7.75 -9.66
C ASP A 14 9.14 7.49 -8.59
N SER A 15 10.15 8.37 -8.55
CA SER A 15 11.27 8.30 -7.61
C SER A 15 10.87 8.50 -6.16
N SER A 16 9.69 9.07 -5.88
CA SER A 16 9.17 9.16 -4.52
C SER A 16 8.62 7.81 -4.00
N VAL A 17 8.29 6.87 -4.89
CA VAL A 17 7.69 5.57 -4.54
C VAL A 17 8.73 4.46 -4.53
N VAL A 18 9.56 4.37 -5.57
CA VAL A 18 10.58 3.32 -5.71
C VAL A 18 11.90 3.88 -6.20
N HIS A 19 12.98 3.22 -5.78
CA HIS A 19 14.33 3.39 -6.32
C HIS A 19 14.80 2.08 -6.95
N VAL A 20 15.57 2.15 -8.04
CA VAL A 20 16.23 0.98 -8.61
C VAL A 20 17.41 0.60 -7.71
N ASN A 21 17.42 -0.67 -7.30
CA ASN A 21 18.45 -1.25 -6.45
C ASN A 21 19.48 -2.06 -7.27
N SER A 22 19.01 -2.87 -8.22
CA SER A 22 19.87 -3.65 -9.09
C SER A 22 19.19 -4.08 -10.39
N VAL A 23 19.99 -4.40 -11.40
CA VAL A 23 19.54 -5.01 -12.66
C VAL A 23 20.39 -6.26 -12.92
N THR A 24 19.75 -7.36 -13.31
CA THR A 24 20.42 -8.64 -13.58
C THR A 24 19.97 -9.25 -14.90
N SER A 25 20.83 -10.10 -15.48
CA SER A 25 20.56 -10.82 -16.72
C SER A 25 19.41 -11.81 -16.61
N GLY A 26 18.73 -12.04 -17.73
CA GLY A 26 17.87 -13.20 -17.93
C GLY A 26 18.66 -14.39 -18.52
N PRO A 27 18.04 -15.58 -18.64
CA PRO A 27 18.71 -16.76 -19.22
C PRO A 27 19.16 -16.59 -20.68
N TYR A 28 18.48 -15.71 -21.43
CA TYR A 28 18.69 -15.51 -22.87
C TYR A 28 19.03 -14.07 -23.24
N SER A 29 19.31 -13.20 -22.26
CA SER A 29 19.68 -11.80 -22.50
C SER A 29 20.66 -11.39 -21.42
N THR A 30 21.90 -11.17 -21.83
CA THR A 30 22.98 -10.76 -20.95
C THR A 30 22.97 -9.24 -20.84
N VAL A 31 22.72 -8.71 -19.65
CA VAL A 31 22.85 -7.28 -19.35
C VAL A 31 24.33 -6.93 -19.36
N VAL A 32 24.72 -6.03 -20.27
CA VAL A 32 26.10 -5.59 -20.43
C VAL A 32 26.39 -4.34 -19.61
N ASP A 33 25.40 -3.46 -19.50
CA ASP A 33 25.50 -2.22 -18.73
C ASP A 33 24.10 -1.71 -18.38
N TRP A 34 24.01 -0.98 -17.27
CA TRP A 34 22.79 -0.29 -16.89
C TRP A 34 23.13 0.94 -16.04
N ASN A 35 22.29 1.97 -16.16
CA ASN A 35 22.43 3.20 -15.40
C ASN A 35 21.07 3.64 -14.87
N ALA A 36 20.97 3.84 -13.56
CA ALA A 36 19.77 4.36 -12.93
C ALA A 36 20.02 5.75 -12.35
N SER A 37 19.03 6.64 -12.55
CA SER A 37 18.90 7.90 -11.84
C SER A 37 17.67 7.81 -10.95
N ASN A 38 17.89 7.48 -9.68
CA ASN A 38 16.83 7.42 -8.68
C ASN A 38 16.27 8.81 -8.36
N THR A 39 16.97 9.90 -8.68
CA THR A 39 16.40 11.25 -8.58
C THR A 39 15.44 11.55 -9.74
N ALA A 40 15.83 11.18 -10.97
CA ALA A 40 15.02 11.44 -12.16
C ALA A 40 13.91 10.40 -12.38
N GLY A 41 13.92 9.28 -11.65
CA GLY A 41 12.93 8.23 -11.80
C GLY A 41 13.13 7.42 -13.08
N THR A 42 14.37 7.11 -13.45
CA THR A 42 14.67 6.40 -14.70
C THR A 42 15.77 5.38 -14.55
N VAL A 43 15.67 4.26 -15.26
CA VAL A 43 16.78 3.33 -15.50
C VAL A 43 16.90 3.00 -16.98
N ILE A 44 18.13 2.95 -17.48
CA ILE A 44 18.47 2.56 -18.85
C ILE A 44 19.26 1.26 -18.77
N ILE A 45 18.87 0.28 -19.57
CA ILE A 45 19.43 -1.08 -19.56
C ILE A 45 19.85 -1.44 -20.96
N SER A 46 21.11 -1.83 -21.14
CA SER A 46 21.63 -2.39 -22.38
C SER A 46 21.93 -3.86 -22.19
N ALA A 47 21.43 -4.68 -23.12
CA ALA A 47 21.62 -6.12 -23.09
C ALA A 47 21.81 -6.68 -24.50
N TRP A 48 22.29 -7.91 -24.57
CA TRP A 48 22.55 -8.61 -25.83
C TRP A 48 22.38 -10.12 -25.72
N ASN A 49 22.24 -10.75 -26.89
CA ASN A 49 22.40 -12.17 -27.10
C ASN A 49 23.07 -12.38 -28.47
N ILE A 50 24.36 -12.69 -28.46
CA ILE A 50 25.15 -12.82 -29.69
C ILE A 50 24.77 -14.04 -30.55
N ASP A 51 24.17 -15.06 -29.93
CA ASP A 51 23.73 -16.27 -30.63
C ASP A 51 22.35 -16.09 -31.26
N GLY A 52 21.64 -15.03 -30.88
CA GLY A 52 20.26 -14.78 -31.27
C GLY A 52 19.27 -15.59 -30.45
N VAL A 53 18.15 -14.99 -30.08
CA VAL A 53 17.03 -15.72 -29.48
C VAL A 53 15.69 -15.28 -30.08
N SER A 54 14.81 -16.26 -30.28
CA SER A 54 13.46 -16.07 -30.80
C SER A 54 12.43 -16.56 -29.79
N GLY A 55 11.20 -16.06 -29.89
CA GLY A 55 10.12 -16.34 -28.94
C GLY A 55 10.03 -15.31 -27.82
N ASP A 56 9.56 -15.78 -26.66
CA ASP A 56 9.34 -14.99 -25.45
C ASP A 56 10.47 -15.25 -24.46
N PHE A 57 11.07 -14.19 -23.94
CA PHE A 57 12.18 -14.28 -23.00
C PHE A 57 12.27 -13.03 -22.14
N ILE A 58 13.00 -13.16 -21.03
CA ILE A 58 13.28 -12.04 -20.12
C ILE A 58 14.44 -11.22 -20.71
N PHE A 59 14.18 -9.95 -21.02
CA PHE A 59 15.22 -9.02 -21.46
C PHE A 59 16.20 -8.66 -20.34
N ALA A 60 15.67 -8.33 -19.15
CA ALA A 60 16.41 -8.07 -17.92
C ALA A 60 15.48 -8.19 -16.71
N ASN A 61 16.04 -8.45 -15.53
CA ASN A 61 15.33 -8.37 -14.26
C ASN A 61 15.74 -7.09 -13.52
N VAL A 62 14.78 -6.30 -13.05
CA VAL A 62 15.03 -5.07 -12.30
C VAL A 62 14.49 -5.23 -10.89
N THR A 63 15.35 -5.03 -9.90
CA THR A 63 14.96 -5.01 -8.48
C THR A 63 14.74 -3.58 -8.05
N PHE A 64 13.53 -3.28 -7.60
CA PHE A 64 13.16 -2.01 -7.00
C PHE A 64 13.17 -2.11 -5.47
N LEU A 65 13.67 -1.07 -4.82
CA LEU A 65 13.53 -0.81 -3.39
C LEU A 65 12.39 0.20 -3.21
N ALA A 66 11.39 -0.15 -2.39
CA ALA A 66 10.35 0.80 -2.03
C ALA A 66 10.90 1.87 -1.07
N VAL A 67 10.67 3.13 -1.40
CA VAL A 67 11.14 4.30 -0.63
C VAL A 67 10.01 5.26 -0.23
N GLY A 68 8.79 5.02 -0.72
CA GLY A 68 7.60 5.76 -0.33
C GLY A 68 6.32 4.94 -0.49
N THR A 69 5.19 5.64 -0.45
CA THR A 69 3.84 5.06 -0.48
C THR A 69 3.15 5.34 -1.81
N GLY A 70 2.11 4.57 -2.15
CA GLY A 70 1.32 4.79 -3.35
C GLY A 70 1.72 3.91 -4.53
N SER A 71 1.48 4.38 -5.75
CA SER A 71 1.67 3.60 -6.97
C SER A 71 2.51 4.36 -7.99
N THR A 72 3.39 3.63 -8.66
CA THR A 72 4.21 4.14 -9.76
C THR A 72 3.89 3.40 -11.06
N PRO A 73 3.64 4.10 -12.18
CA PRO A 73 3.71 3.46 -13.49
C PRO A 73 5.16 3.03 -13.76
N LEU A 74 5.33 1.96 -14.54
CA LEU A 74 6.61 1.49 -15.05
C LEU A 74 6.54 1.58 -16.58
N ASN A 75 6.83 2.77 -17.12
CA ASN A 75 6.70 2.98 -18.56
C ASN A 75 7.97 2.55 -19.28
N LEU A 76 7.81 1.73 -20.32
CA LEU A 76 8.89 1.22 -21.13
C LEU A 76 9.11 2.12 -22.34
N THR A 77 10.37 2.51 -22.57
CA THR A 77 10.80 3.15 -23.83
C THR A 77 11.89 2.30 -24.45
N VAL A 78 11.70 1.89 -25.70
CA VAL A 78 12.72 1.14 -26.45
C VAL A 78 13.52 2.12 -27.29
N THR A 79 14.79 2.30 -26.96
CA THR A 79 15.72 3.14 -27.74
C THR A 79 16.27 2.37 -28.94
N THR A 80 16.70 1.13 -28.69
CA THR A 80 17.27 0.26 -29.70
C THR A 80 16.80 -1.16 -29.46
N LEU A 81 16.40 -1.85 -30.53
CA LEU A 81 16.22 -3.30 -30.50
C LEU A 81 16.57 -3.83 -31.89
N LYS A 82 17.57 -4.71 -31.95
CA LYS A 82 18.12 -5.21 -33.21
C LYS A 82 18.32 -6.71 -33.16
N ASP A 83 18.27 -7.34 -34.33
CA ASP A 83 18.63 -8.74 -34.48
C ASP A 83 20.16 -8.92 -34.57
N ILE A 84 20.61 -10.17 -34.72
CA ILE A 84 22.04 -10.52 -34.89
C ILE A 84 22.65 -10.01 -36.21
N TYR A 85 21.84 -9.54 -37.15
CA TYR A 85 22.25 -8.92 -38.40
C TYR A 85 22.22 -7.38 -38.34
N TYR A 86 21.94 -6.81 -37.16
CA TYR A 86 21.80 -5.39 -36.88
C TYR A 86 20.58 -4.71 -37.54
N GLU A 87 19.62 -5.50 -38.02
CA GLU A 87 18.34 -5.00 -38.51
C GLU A 87 17.43 -4.67 -37.33
N THR A 88 16.68 -3.56 -37.44
CA THR A 88 15.78 -3.11 -36.37
C THR A 88 14.60 -4.07 -36.24
N ILE A 89 14.35 -4.52 -35.01
CA ILE A 89 13.18 -5.33 -34.66
C ILE A 89 12.02 -4.37 -34.33
N PRO A 90 10.87 -4.46 -35.01
CA PRO A 90 9.69 -3.67 -34.67
C PRO A 90 9.22 -3.92 -33.23
N THR A 91 8.80 -2.87 -32.55
CA THR A 91 8.42 -2.94 -31.13
C THR A 91 7.01 -2.44 -30.87
N ARG A 92 6.40 -3.02 -29.84
CA ARG A 92 5.17 -2.54 -29.20
C ARG A 92 5.40 -2.66 -27.70
N THR A 93 5.22 -1.56 -26.98
CA THR A 93 5.41 -1.54 -25.54
C THR A 93 4.06 -1.70 -24.82
N GLU A 94 4.08 -2.49 -23.76
CA GLU A 94 2.99 -2.56 -22.78
C GLU A 94 3.60 -2.17 -21.43
N ASN A 95 3.13 -1.05 -20.88
CA ASN A 95 3.67 -0.50 -19.64
C ASN A 95 3.17 -1.30 -18.44
N GLY A 96 3.98 -1.34 -17.39
CA GLY A 96 3.61 -1.93 -16.12
C GLY A 96 3.18 -0.88 -15.09
N SER A 97 2.82 -1.36 -13.90
CA SER A 97 2.64 -0.53 -12.71
C SER A 97 3.08 -1.30 -11.48
N TYR A 98 3.59 -0.59 -10.49
CA TYR A 98 3.88 -1.14 -9.18
C TYR A 98 3.19 -0.31 -8.11
N SER A 99 2.38 -0.96 -7.28
CA SER A 99 1.67 -0.32 -6.16
C SER A 99 2.20 -0.85 -4.84
N PHE A 100 2.73 0.05 -4.01
CA PHE A 100 2.96 -0.22 -2.60
C PHE A 100 1.67 0.09 -1.86
N LYS A 101 0.99 -0.95 -1.38
CA LYS A 101 -0.16 -0.75 -0.48
C LYS A 101 0.41 -0.35 0.88
N SER A 102 0.52 0.96 1.11
CA SER A 102 0.98 1.49 2.39
C SER A 102 0.01 1.14 3.51
N SER A 103 -1.28 1.08 3.18
CA SER A 103 -2.32 0.61 4.08
C SER A 103 -2.45 -0.91 4.03
N LEU A 104 -2.55 -1.50 5.21
CA LEU A 104 -2.85 -2.91 5.43
C LEU A 104 -4.35 -3.16 5.49
N PHE A 105 -5.10 -2.20 6.04
CA PHE A 105 -6.55 -2.18 6.08
C PHE A 105 -7.00 -0.73 6.06
N ASP A 106 -7.75 -0.32 5.02
CA ASP A 106 -8.23 1.05 4.89
C ASP A 106 -9.74 1.09 4.76
N THR A 107 -10.39 1.84 5.64
CA THR A 107 -11.84 2.10 5.58
C THR A 107 -12.17 3.25 4.63
N GLY A 108 -11.17 4.05 4.24
CA GLY A 108 -11.34 5.26 3.47
C GLY A 108 -11.89 6.42 4.29
N THR A 109 -12.18 7.54 3.61
CA THR A 109 -12.68 8.77 4.24
C THR A 109 -14.16 8.66 4.60
N GLY A 110 -14.54 9.22 5.74
CA GLY A 110 -15.94 9.38 6.15
C GLY A 110 -16.52 10.76 5.81
N THR A 111 -17.74 11.03 6.29
CA THR A 111 -18.47 12.28 6.04
C THR A 111 -18.99 12.90 7.34
N TYR A 112 -19.56 14.11 7.23
CA TYR A 112 -20.42 14.66 8.29
C TYR A 112 -21.79 13.95 8.30
N PRO A 113 -22.51 13.93 9.44
CA PRO A 113 -22.13 14.49 10.75
C PRO A 113 -20.93 13.78 11.40
N SER A 114 -20.20 14.50 12.26
CA SER A 114 -19.03 13.99 12.97
C SER A 114 -19.10 14.44 14.43
N ILE A 115 -18.75 13.54 15.34
CA ILE A 115 -18.64 13.81 16.77
C ILE A 115 -17.68 12.79 17.40
N ALA A 116 -16.93 13.21 18.41
CA ALA A 116 -16.13 12.31 19.25
C ALA A 116 -16.99 11.28 19.99
N GLY A 117 -16.43 10.11 20.26
CA GLY A 117 -17.11 9.06 21.01
C GLY A 117 -16.31 7.76 21.05
N THR A 118 -16.97 6.67 21.41
CA THR A 118 -16.38 5.33 21.39
C THR A 118 -17.09 4.46 20.37
N HIS A 119 -16.34 3.97 19.40
CA HIS A 119 -16.78 3.06 18.37
C HIS A 119 -16.54 1.61 18.80
N TYR A 120 -17.55 0.78 18.59
CA TYR A 120 -17.52 -0.66 18.82
C TYR A 120 -17.92 -1.37 17.53
N GLY A 121 -17.27 -2.49 17.27
CA GLY A 121 -17.58 -3.32 16.13
C GLY A 121 -16.59 -4.45 15.94
N CYS A 122 -16.65 -5.06 14.77
CA CYS A 122 -15.74 -6.11 14.37
C CYS A 122 -15.16 -5.81 12.99
N PHE A 123 -13.96 -6.29 12.74
CA PHE A 123 -13.38 -6.29 11.40
C PHE A 123 -12.71 -7.63 11.08
N THR A 124 -12.55 -7.91 9.79
CA THR A 124 -11.96 -9.15 9.28
C THR A 124 -11.02 -8.85 8.12
N PRO A 125 -9.70 -9.05 8.28
CA PRO A 125 -8.73 -8.85 7.19
C PRO A 125 -8.82 -9.93 6.11
N LYS A 126 -8.67 -9.54 4.84
CA LYS A 126 -8.56 -10.47 3.68
C LYS A 126 -7.16 -11.07 3.48
N ARG A 127 -6.18 -10.62 4.26
CA ARG A 127 -4.78 -11.09 4.26
C ARG A 127 -4.18 -10.91 5.64
N ASN A 128 -3.08 -11.60 5.93
CA ASN A 128 -2.31 -11.32 7.13
C ASN A 128 -1.77 -9.88 7.07
N ILE A 129 -1.88 -9.17 8.18
CA ILE A 129 -1.43 -7.79 8.32
C ILE A 129 -0.57 -7.66 9.57
N THR A 130 0.56 -6.96 9.46
CA THR A 130 1.42 -6.65 10.61
C THR A 130 1.27 -5.17 10.95
N VAL A 131 0.37 -4.87 11.88
CA VAL A 131 0.00 -3.52 12.27
C VAL A 131 1.10 -2.90 13.12
N ARG A 132 1.62 -1.76 12.65
CA ARG A 132 2.64 -0.93 13.31
C ARG A 132 2.08 0.45 13.64
N GLN A 133 1.02 0.87 12.96
CA GLN A 133 0.42 2.18 13.16
C GLN A 133 -1.05 2.20 12.78
N ILE A 134 -1.83 3.05 13.46
CA ILE A 134 -3.25 3.27 13.21
C ILE A 134 -3.47 4.76 12.99
N TYR A 135 -3.96 5.13 11.82
CA TYR A 135 -4.34 6.49 11.46
C TYR A 135 -5.85 6.66 11.60
N THR A 136 -6.28 7.81 12.12
CA THR A 136 -7.69 8.23 12.14
C THR A 136 -7.88 9.41 11.20
N TYR A 137 -8.83 9.31 10.25
CA TYR A 137 -9.13 10.42 9.34
C TYR A 137 -9.79 11.58 10.11
N PRO A 138 -9.20 12.79 10.15
CA PRO A 138 -9.83 13.95 10.77
C PRO A 138 -10.82 14.62 9.82
N CYS A 139 -11.83 15.29 10.36
CA CYS A 139 -12.57 16.28 9.56
C CYS A 139 -11.65 17.47 9.22
N ALA A 140 -11.87 18.09 8.06
CA ALA A 140 -11.03 19.20 7.61
C ALA A 140 -11.02 20.35 8.64
N GLY A 141 -9.82 20.79 9.04
CA GLY A 141 -9.63 21.86 10.01
C GLY A 141 -9.88 21.47 11.47
N THR A 142 -10.06 20.17 11.77
CA THR A 142 -10.19 19.65 13.13
C THR A 142 -8.99 18.80 13.52
N GLY A 143 -8.87 18.50 14.80
CA GLY A 143 -7.84 17.59 15.32
C GLY A 143 -8.39 16.18 15.56
N GLY A 144 -9.25 15.65 14.70
CA GLY A 144 -9.87 14.33 14.88
C GLY A 144 -8.83 13.21 15.02
N HIS A 145 -8.83 12.48 16.13
CA HIS A 145 -7.89 11.39 16.37
C HIS A 145 -8.47 10.30 17.26
N SER A 146 -7.75 9.18 17.39
CA SER A 146 -8.01 8.15 18.38
C SER A 146 -7.24 8.45 19.67
N GLU A 147 -7.91 8.42 20.82
CA GLU A 147 -7.31 8.49 22.17
C GLU A 147 -6.88 7.09 22.64
N SER A 148 -7.61 6.05 22.23
CA SER A 148 -7.25 4.67 22.54
C SER A 148 -7.81 3.71 21.51
N VAL A 149 -7.05 2.64 21.23
CA VAL A 149 -7.46 1.56 20.35
C VAL A 149 -7.23 0.23 21.05
N ILE A 150 -8.28 -0.57 21.12
CA ILE A 150 -8.22 -1.94 21.61
C ILE A 150 -8.74 -2.87 20.51
N PHE A 151 -7.93 -3.85 20.11
CA PHE A 151 -8.35 -4.98 19.30
C PHE A 151 -8.24 -6.26 20.09
N CYS A 152 -9.32 -7.04 20.10
CA CYS A 152 -9.37 -8.36 20.72
C CYS A 152 -9.75 -9.41 19.69
N ASP A 153 -9.16 -10.59 19.78
CA ASP A 153 -9.66 -11.75 19.05
C ASP A 153 -11.12 -12.03 19.39
N TYR A 154 -11.97 -12.21 18.38
CA TYR A 154 -13.41 -12.39 18.60
C TYR A 154 -13.73 -13.73 19.29
N GLU A 155 -12.98 -14.79 19.00
CA GLU A 155 -13.26 -16.13 19.51
C GLU A 155 -12.67 -16.35 20.91
N THR A 156 -11.42 -15.94 21.13
CA THR A 156 -10.73 -16.18 22.41
C THR A 156 -10.92 -15.03 23.41
N GLY A 157 -11.23 -13.82 22.94
CA GLY A 157 -11.25 -12.61 23.75
C GLY A 157 -9.85 -12.11 24.14
N GLU A 158 -8.79 -12.69 23.58
CA GLU A 158 -7.41 -12.26 23.81
C GLU A 158 -7.19 -10.85 23.26
N ILE A 159 -6.52 -9.99 24.03
CA ILE A 159 -6.18 -8.64 23.62
C ILE A 159 -4.92 -8.70 22.75
N GLU A 160 -5.07 -8.32 21.48
CA GLU A 160 -3.97 -8.26 20.51
C GLU A 160 -3.31 -6.89 20.49
N ILE A 161 -4.13 -5.84 20.58
CA ILE A 161 -3.68 -4.44 20.65
C ILE A 161 -4.43 -3.76 21.79
N ASP A 162 -3.70 -3.07 22.66
CA ASP A 162 -4.24 -2.14 23.66
C ASP A 162 -3.26 -0.98 23.81
N VAL A 163 -3.62 0.14 23.20
CA VAL A 163 -2.79 1.34 23.15
C VAL A 163 -3.63 2.57 23.46
N SER A 164 -3.03 3.51 24.19
CA SER A 164 -3.61 4.81 24.50
C SER A 164 -2.63 5.93 24.19
N CYS A 165 -3.13 7.08 23.75
CA CYS A 165 -2.36 8.28 23.49
C CYS A 165 -2.80 9.39 24.45
N ASP A 166 -1.85 9.99 25.18
CA ASP A 166 -2.11 11.03 26.17
C ASP A 166 -2.23 12.44 25.55
N GLY A 167 -3.04 12.58 24.51
CA GLY A 167 -3.40 13.86 23.89
C GLY A 167 -2.66 14.20 22.59
N TYR A 168 -2.60 15.50 22.26
CA TYR A 168 -2.03 15.99 21.00
C TYR A 168 -0.50 15.93 21.00
N GLN A 169 0.08 14.79 20.60
CA GLN A 169 1.50 14.69 20.22
C GLN A 169 1.73 15.24 18.80
N ASP A 170 2.99 15.40 18.36
CA ASP A 170 3.33 16.01 17.07
C ASP A 170 2.63 15.37 15.85
N ASP A 171 2.30 14.07 15.92
CA ASP A 171 1.50 13.33 14.93
C ASP A 171 0.27 12.64 15.57
N TYR A 172 -0.56 13.44 16.22
CA TYR A 172 -1.71 12.96 17.01
C TYR A 172 -2.77 12.18 16.22
N HIS A 173 -2.79 12.25 14.88
CA HIS A 173 -3.71 11.44 14.06
C HIS A 173 -3.31 9.96 14.04
N ASN A 174 -2.05 9.67 14.38
CA ASN A 174 -1.45 8.36 14.33
C ASN A 174 -1.18 7.82 15.74
N ILE A 175 -1.49 6.54 15.93
CA ILE A 175 -1.07 5.78 17.10
C ILE A 175 -0.09 4.72 16.65
N THR A 176 1.12 4.74 17.22
CA THR A 176 2.16 3.76 16.96
C THR A 176 1.97 2.51 17.82
N ILE A 177 2.07 1.34 17.19
CA ILE A 177 2.03 0.02 17.82
C ILE A 177 3.45 -0.52 17.90
N SER A 178 3.96 -0.71 19.11
CA SER A 178 5.30 -1.25 19.35
C SER A 178 5.29 -2.23 20.53
N PRO A 179 5.66 -3.50 20.33
CA PRO A 179 6.07 -4.10 19.05
C PRO A 179 4.92 -4.22 18.03
N PRO A 180 5.21 -4.32 16.72
CA PRO A 180 4.18 -4.61 15.71
C PRO A 180 3.40 -5.89 16.01
N VAL A 181 2.11 -5.89 15.68
CA VAL A 181 1.19 -7.00 15.95
C VAL A 181 0.69 -7.61 14.64
N GLU A 182 0.79 -8.94 14.50
CA GLU A 182 0.23 -9.65 13.34
C GLU A 182 -1.24 -10.01 13.60
N LEU A 183 -2.12 -9.60 12.69
CA LEU A 183 -3.51 -10.02 12.64
C LEU A 183 -3.71 -10.92 11.42
N LEU A 184 -4.40 -12.03 11.62
CA LEU A 184 -4.49 -13.11 10.65
C LEU A 184 -5.62 -12.89 9.65
N LYS A 185 -5.39 -13.38 8.43
CA LYS A 185 -6.42 -13.45 7.38
C LYS A 185 -7.65 -14.22 7.87
N ASP A 186 -8.83 -13.75 7.46
CA ASP A 186 -10.14 -14.34 7.70
C ASP A 186 -10.51 -14.49 9.19
N ARG A 187 -9.71 -13.89 10.09
CA ARG A 187 -9.94 -13.89 11.53
C ARG A 187 -10.71 -12.64 11.94
N VAL A 188 -11.70 -12.81 12.80
CA VAL A 188 -12.57 -11.72 13.25
C VAL A 188 -11.98 -11.09 14.51
N TYR A 189 -11.83 -9.77 14.51
CA TYR A 189 -11.35 -9.00 15.65
C TYR A 189 -12.40 -8.02 16.11
N ASN A 190 -12.71 -8.02 17.40
CA ASN A 190 -13.48 -6.96 18.04
C ASN A 190 -12.61 -5.72 18.14
N TYR A 191 -13.16 -4.56 17.81
CA TYR A 191 -12.51 -3.28 18.04
C TYR A 191 -13.29 -2.43 19.05
N THR A 192 -12.54 -1.73 19.90
CA THR A 192 -13.00 -0.58 20.68
C THR A 192 -12.06 0.57 20.38
N ILE A 193 -12.57 1.60 19.69
CA ILE A 193 -11.79 2.78 19.31
C ILE A 193 -12.44 4.00 19.94
N ARG A 194 -11.73 4.65 20.85
CA ARG A 194 -12.18 5.90 21.45
C ARG A 194 -11.54 7.05 20.69
N THR A 195 -12.36 7.97 20.20
CA THR A 195 -11.94 9.11 19.41
C THR A 195 -12.24 10.43 20.11
N TRP A 196 -11.49 11.46 19.75
CA TRP A 196 -11.69 12.83 20.22
C TRP A 196 -11.74 13.85 19.10
N SER A 197 -12.18 15.07 19.44
CA SER A 197 -12.41 16.19 18.52
C SER A 197 -13.51 15.86 17.49
N TYR A 198 -13.17 15.78 16.22
CA TYR A 198 -14.13 15.49 15.14
C TYR A 198 -13.47 14.54 14.12
N PRO A 199 -13.40 13.23 14.41
CA PRO A 199 -12.96 12.22 13.45
C PRO A 199 -13.99 12.08 12.32
N GLN A 200 -13.57 11.69 11.13
CA GLN A 200 -14.51 11.30 10.09
C GLN A 200 -15.23 10.01 10.47
N VAL A 201 -16.50 9.92 10.08
CA VAL A 201 -17.36 8.76 10.36
C VAL A 201 -17.97 8.27 9.06
N ILE A 202 -17.97 6.96 8.88
CA ILE A 202 -18.66 6.30 7.77
C ILE A 202 -20.04 5.87 8.27
N HIS A 203 -21.08 6.43 7.65
CA HIS A 203 -22.48 6.27 8.05
C HIS A 203 -23.09 4.99 7.48
N GLN A 204 -22.52 3.85 7.84
CA GLN A 204 -22.93 2.51 7.41
C GLN A 204 -22.80 1.53 8.56
N THR A 205 -23.68 0.53 8.61
CA THR A 205 -23.60 -0.57 9.60
C THR A 205 -22.49 -1.56 9.30
N GLU A 206 -22.16 -1.73 8.02
CA GLU A 206 -21.12 -2.62 7.53
C GLU A 206 -20.51 -2.01 6.27
N LEU A 207 -19.20 -2.21 6.09
CA LEU A 207 -18.41 -1.74 4.97
C LEU A 207 -17.50 -2.86 4.49
N GLU A 208 -17.60 -3.16 3.20
CA GLU A 208 -16.67 -4.03 2.48
C GLU A 208 -15.61 -3.18 1.80
N THR A 209 -14.34 -3.49 2.02
CA THR A 209 -13.19 -2.83 1.38
C THR A 209 -12.37 -3.86 0.60
N ASP A 210 -11.38 -3.40 -0.16
CA ASP A 210 -10.42 -4.30 -0.81
C ASP A 210 -9.57 -5.07 0.21
N ASP A 211 -9.45 -4.58 1.45
CA ASP A 211 -8.63 -5.18 2.52
C ASP A 211 -9.42 -6.04 3.51
N GLY A 212 -10.75 -5.94 3.53
CA GLY A 212 -11.57 -6.75 4.43
C GLY A 212 -12.93 -6.16 4.70
N THR A 213 -13.55 -6.64 5.78
CA THR A 213 -14.88 -6.19 6.21
C THR A 213 -14.77 -5.50 7.56
N ILE A 214 -15.59 -4.49 7.79
CA ILE A 214 -15.73 -3.83 9.09
C ILE A 214 -17.20 -3.49 9.34
N ASN A 215 -17.67 -3.70 10.56
CA ASN A 215 -19.03 -3.34 10.97
C ASN A 215 -19.02 -2.43 12.19
N CYS A 216 -20.12 -1.72 12.41
CA CYS A 216 -20.37 -0.99 13.64
C CYS A 216 -21.48 -1.68 14.42
N THR A 217 -21.12 -2.31 15.54
CA THR A 217 -22.11 -2.86 16.48
C THR A 217 -22.76 -1.75 17.27
N ASN A 218 -21.99 -0.73 17.65
CA ASN A 218 -22.47 0.43 18.36
C ASN A 218 -21.47 1.60 18.32
N PHE A 219 -21.98 2.82 18.36
CA PHE A 219 -21.20 4.03 18.60
C PHE A 219 -21.87 4.85 19.71
N ILE A 220 -21.09 5.21 20.73
CA ILE A 220 -21.55 6.05 21.84
C ILE A 220 -20.85 7.39 21.73
N ASP A 221 -21.59 8.45 21.39
CA ASP A 221 -21.02 9.79 21.29
C ASP A 221 -20.66 10.38 22.67
N ILE A 222 -19.92 11.48 22.67
CA ILE A 222 -19.54 12.22 23.88
C ILE A 222 -20.75 12.70 24.71
N ASN A 223 -21.94 12.83 24.10
CA ASN A 223 -23.20 13.18 24.75
C ASN A 223 -23.97 11.93 25.23
N ARG A 224 -23.35 10.74 25.18
CA ARG A 224 -23.90 9.44 25.58
C ARG A 224 -25.09 8.97 24.74
N ARG A 225 -25.19 9.42 23.49
CA ARG A 225 -26.18 8.92 22.53
C ARG A 225 -25.63 7.72 21.78
N TRP A 226 -26.53 6.80 21.45
CA TRP A 226 -26.23 5.52 20.84
C TRP A 226 -26.61 5.55 19.37
N TYR A 227 -25.73 5.06 18.51
CA TYR A 227 -25.95 4.97 17.08
C TYR A 227 -25.50 3.61 16.57
N ASN A 228 -26.30 3.04 15.67
CA ASN A 228 -25.89 1.89 14.88
C ASN A 228 -25.46 2.41 13.51
N GLY A 229 -24.29 1.97 13.04
CA GLY A 229 -23.79 2.34 11.72
C GLY A 229 -22.96 3.62 11.64
N TRP A 230 -22.14 3.85 12.66
CA TRP A 230 -21.12 4.91 12.68
C TRP A 230 -19.74 4.26 12.78
N ILE A 231 -19.26 3.74 11.65
CA ILE A 231 -17.96 3.10 11.51
C ILE A 231 -16.87 4.18 11.60
N PRO A 232 -15.79 3.97 12.38
CA PRO A 232 -14.68 4.92 12.43
C PRO A 232 -13.92 4.90 11.10
N ALA A 233 -13.63 6.08 10.55
CA ALA A 233 -12.74 6.20 9.39
C ALA A 233 -11.29 6.09 9.86
N ILE A 234 -10.66 4.94 9.62
CA ILE A 234 -9.28 4.60 9.99
C ILE A 234 -8.51 3.91 8.88
N THR A 235 -7.19 3.91 9.04
CA THR A 235 -6.25 3.12 8.25
C THR A 235 -5.24 2.42 9.16
N LEU A 236 -4.98 1.13 8.92
CA LEU A 236 -3.92 0.35 9.58
C LEU A 236 -2.71 0.28 8.65
N PHE A 237 -1.50 0.47 9.18
CA PHE A 237 -0.21 0.40 8.47
C PHE A 237 0.72 -0.61 9.12
#